data_AF-A0A929F6X5-F1
#
_entry.id   AF-A0A929F6X5-F1
#
_cell.length_a   1.000
_cell.length_b   1.000
_cell.length_c   1.000
_cell.angle_alpha   90.00
_cell.angle_beta   90.00
_cell.angle_gamma   90.00
#
_symmetry.space_group_name_H-M   'P 1'
#
loop_
_entity.id
_entity.type
_entity.pdbx_description
1 polymer ?
#
loop_
_entity_poly.entity_id
_entity_poly.type
_entity_poly.pdbx_seq_one_letter_code
_entity_poly.pdbx_strand_id
1 'polypeptide(L)' 'MVMRIKDMDMKSVPGGGGVYMFLNVAGEIIYVGKAKCLRKRVKSYFCNVKRHAPKTRIMLKNAESV' A
#
# COMPACT_ATOMS: atom_id res chain seq x y z
N MET A 1 9.59 -9.25 -6.86
CA MET A 1 8.31 -9.72 -6.27
C MET A 1 7.30 -8.59 -6.34
N VAL A 2 6.09 -8.88 -6.85
CA VAL A 2 4.99 -7.92 -7.04
C VAL A 2 3.87 -8.32 -6.09
N MET A 3 3.46 -7.41 -5.18
CA MET A 3 2.49 -7.71 -4.13
C MET A 3 1.20 -6.92 -4.33
N ARG A 4 0.06 -7.61 -4.27
CA ARG A 4 -1.28 -6.99 -4.23
C ARG A 4 -1.64 -6.75 -2.77
N ILE A 5 -1.93 -5.51 -2.42
CA ILE A 5 -2.41 -5.17 -1.07
C ILE A 5 -3.94 -5.33 -1.12
N LYS A 6 -4.42 -6.52 -0.78
CA LYS A 6 -5.87 -6.82 -0.73
C LYS A 6 -6.36 -7.08 0.70
N ASP A 7 -5.47 -7.51 1.59
CA ASP A 7 -5.75 -7.74 3.00
C ASP A 7 -4.52 -7.32 3.82
N MET A 8 -4.71 -6.57 4.91
CA MET A 8 -3.64 -5.97 5.74
C MET A 8 -2.89 -6.99 6.61
N ASP A 9 -2.60 -8.18 6.10
CA ASP A 9 -1.86 -9.17 6.86
C ASP A 9 -0.36 -8.82 6.87
N MET A 10 0.02 -7.86 7.73
CA MET A 10 1.38 -7.31 7.87
C MET A 10 2.46 -8.38 8.05
N LYS A 11 2.08 -9.55 8.57
CA LYS A 11 2.96 -10.72 8.73
C LYS A 11 3.34 -11.36 7.40
N SER A 12 2.43 -11.35 6.43
CA SER A 12 2.64 -11.87 5.07
C SER A 12 3.51 -10.95 4.20
N VAL A 13 3.64 -9.67 4.57
CA VAL A 13 4.44 -8.71 3.80
C VAL A 13 5.94 -9.00 3.97
N PRO A 14 6.66 -9.28 2.88
CA PRO A 14 8.09 -9.57 2.95
C PRO A 14 8.89 -8.34 3.38
N GLY A 15 9.97 -8.59 4.13
CA GLY A 15 10.94 -7.55 4.55
C GLY A 15 11.90 -7.11 3.44
N GLY A 16 11.93 -7.80 2.31
CA GLY A 16 12.82 -7.51 1.19
C GLY A 16 12.33 -6.40 0.25
N GLY A 17 13.15 -6.14 -0.77
CA GLY A 17 12.84 -5.19 -1.83
C GLY A 17 11.83 -5.74 -2.83
N GLY A 18 10.99 -4.86 -3.38
CA GLY A 18 10.01 -5.26 -4.37
C GLY A 18 9.08 -4.13 -4.81
N VAL A 19 8.04 -4.53 -5.53
CA VAL A 19 6.99 -3.66 -6.06
C VAL A 19 5.66 -4.03 -5.40
N TYR A 20 4.85 -3.04 -5.07
CA TYR A 20 3.49 -3.21 -4.55
C TYR A 20 2.50 -2.41 -5.37
N MET A 21 1.24 -2.83 -5.34
CA MET A 21 0.14 -2.12 -5.96
C MET A 21 -1.05 -1.99 -5.02
N PHE A 22 -1.73 -0.85 -5.08
CA PHE A 22 -3.05 -0.65 -4.49
C PHE A 22 -4.11 -0.83 -5.55
N LEU A 23 -5.20 -1.46 -5.14
CA LEU A 23 -6.36 -1.76 -5.96
C LEU A 23 -7.55 -0.95 -5.42
N ASN A 24 -8.47 -0.53 -6.29
CA ASN A 24 -9.76 -0.02 -5.84
C ASN A 24 -10.76 -1.16 -5.57
N VAL A 25 -11.97 -0.79 -5.14
CA VAL A 25 -13.09 -1.72 -4.89
C VAL A 25 -13.53 -2.55 -6.10
N ALA A 26 -13.20 -2.09 -7.31
CA ALA A 26 -13.47 -2.83 -8.55
C ALA A 26 -12.33 -3.78 -8.93
N GLY A 27 -11.26 -3.87 -8.12
CA GLY A 27 -10.07 -4.66 -8.41
C GLY A 27 -9.13 -4.03 -9.44
N GLU A 28 -9.28 -2.75 -9.75
CA GLU A 28 -8.42 -2.03 -10.70
C GLU A 28 -7.19 -1.45 -10.01
N ILE A 29 -6.04 -1.46 -10.69
CA ILE A 29 -4.80 -0.92 -10.15
C ILE A 29 -4.85 0.61 -10.18
N ILE A 30 -4.86 1.23 -9.01
CA ILE A 30 -4.89 2.70 -8.87
C ILE A 30 -3.53 3.30 -8.49
N TYR A 31 -2.60 2.48 -8.02
CA TYR A 31 -1.26 2.93 -7.65
C TYR A 31 -0.26 1.79 -7.69
N VAL A 32 0.95 2.06 -8.17
CA VAL A 32 2.09 1.14 -8.13
C VAL A 32 3.27 1.86 -7.51
N GLY A 33 3.95 1.20 -6.57
CA GLY A 33 5.15 1.72 -5.93
C GLY A 33 6.24 0.68 -5.77
N LYS A 34 7.50 1.13 -5.70
CA LYS A 34 8.65 0.28 -5.37
C LYS A 34 9.22 0.62 -4.00
N ALA A 35 9.81 -0.35 -3.33
CA ALA A 35 10.48 -0.14 -2.04
C ALA A 35 11.66 -1.09 -1.85
N LYS A 36 12.67 -0.63 -1.08
CA LYS A 36 13.77 -1.49 -0.60
C LYS A 36 13.31 -2.48 0.48
N CYS A 37 12.27 -2.13 1.23
CA CYS A 37 11.64 -2.98 2.24
C CYS A 37 10.13 -2.77 2.14
N LEU A 38 9.43 -3.75 1.57
CA LEU A 38 7.98 -3.67 1.36
C LEU A 38 7.23 -3.50 2.69
N ARG A 39 7.58 -4.29 3.71
CA ARG A 39 6.95 -4.20 5.04
C ARG A 39 7.00 -2.79 5.64
N LYS A 40 8.18 -2.15 5.63
CA LYS A 40 8.32 -0.76 6.14
C LYS A 40 7.54 0.24 5.30
N ARG A 41 7.55 0.08 3.97
CA ARG A 41 6.83 0.99 3.07
C ARG A 41 5.32 0.90 3.24
N VAL A 42 4.78 -0.31 3.27
CA VAL A 42 3.35 -0.55 3.49
C VAL A 42 2.93 -0.02 4.86
N LYS A 43 3.69 -0.33 5.93
CA LYS A 43 3.43 0.19 7.28
C LYS A 43 3.40 1.73 7.32
N SER A 44 4.24 2.39 6.54
CA SER A 44 4.29 3.85 6.47
C SER A 44 3.01 4.50 5.93
N TYR A 45 2.15 3.79 5.19
CA TYR A 45 0.87 4.34 4.71
C TYR A 45 -0.22 4.35 5.78
N PHE A 46 -0.09 3.48 6.78
CA PHE A 46 -1.09 3.32 7.85
C PHE A 46 -0.63 3.96 9.17
N CYS A 47 0.65 4.26 9.31
CA CYS A 47 1.18 5.07 10.41
C CYS A 47 1.19 6.56 10.05
N ASN A 48 0.84 7.43 11.00
CA ASN A 48 0.93 8.89 10.85
C ASN A 48 0.15 9.47 9.64
N VAL A 49 -1.07 8.97 9.41
CA VAL A 49 -1.94 9.34 8.27
C VAL A 49 -2.11 10.86 8.11
N LYS A 50 -2.15 11.61 9.22
CA LYS A 50 -2.29 13.08 9.21
C LYS A 50 -1.12 13.82 8.55
N ARG A 51 0.07 13.21 8.49
CA ARG A 51 1.28 13.81 7.87
C ARG A 51 1.44 13.43 6.40
N HIS A 52 0.54 12.63 5.84
CA HIS A 52 0.62 12.26 4.43
C HIS A 52 0.22 13.43 3.53
N ALA A 53 0.91 13.55 2.40
CA ALA A 53 0.55 14.48 1.34
C ALA A 53 -0.91 14.25 0.89
N PRO A 54 -1.63 15.29 0.46
CA PRO A 54 -3.04 15.18 0.03
C PRO A 54 -3.27 14.07 -0.99
N LYS A 55 -2.38 13.94 -1.99
CA LYS A 55 -2.44 12.88 -3.01
C LYS A 55 -2.41 11.46 -2.41
N THR A 56 -1.55 11.24 -1.43
CA THR A 56 -1.43 9.93 -0.76
C THR A 56 -2.69 9.62 0.05
N ARG A 57 -3.29 10.62 0.72
CA ARG A 57 -4.54 10.45 1.46
C ARG A 57 -5.70 10.10 0.54
N ILE A 58 -5.82 10.78 -0.61
CA ILE A 58 -6.86 10.49 -1.61
C ILE A 58 -6.67 9.07 -2.17
N MET A 59 -5.44 8.70 -2.51
CA MET A 59 -5.12 7.35 -2.98
C MET A 59 -5.53 6.28 -1.94
N LEU A 60 -5.18 6.47 -0.67
CA LEU A 60 -5.57 5.53 0.40
C LEU A 60 -7.08 5.48 0.65
N LYS A 61 -7.79 6.59 0.45
CA LYS A 61 -9.26 6.63 0.54
C LYS A 61 -9.94 5.83 -0.58
N ASN A 62 -9.33 5.83 -1.77
CA ASN A 62 -9.86 5.13 -2.94
C ASN A 62 -9.36 3.68 -3.04
N ALA A 63 -8.26 3.35 -2.34
CA ALA A 63 -7.81 1.98 -2.18
C ALA A 63 -8.84 1.21 -1.36
N GLU A 64 -9.09 -0.03 -1.75
CA GLU A 64 -10.09 -0.89 -1.13
C GLU A 64 -9.76 -1.11 0.37
N SER A 65 -10.58 -0.49 1.23
CA SER A 65 -10.76 -0.86 2.63
C SER A 65 -11.99 -1.76 2.69
N VAL A 66 -11.79 -3.05 2.94
CA VAL A 66 -12.80 -3.92 3.53
C VAL A 66 -12.18 -4.57 4.77
#